data_AF-A0A916IF25-F1
#
_entry.id   AF-A0A916IF25-F1
#
_cell.length_a   1.000
_cell.length_b   1.000
_cell.length_c   1.000
_cell.angle_alpha   90.00
_cell.angle_beta   90.00
_cell.angle_gamma   90.00
#
_symmetry.space_group_name_H-M   'P 1'
#
loop_
_entity.id
_entity.type
_entity.pdbx_description
1 polymer ?
#
loop_
_entity_poly.entity_id
_entity_poly.type
_entity_poly.pdbx_seq_one_letter_code
_entity_poly.pdbx_strand_id
1 'polypeptide(L)'
;VIHIAERDTQVGRERKAPGEFVNTWSCDGFVSEGRQPAELGWGSHERHFPPDGRRQEHGSLAAIYLNRPGAATRVRTWTPLAGPLHGFLITHGESVSIADHLTVGDRARPDYRPTVHYAYHPCDDAVLSIHELAGRNWEFQERQRILKDDIVSGRDELGVLLMGHARGAYWYGSQLSIDEARTLCPENSATSLQVTAPVMAGVIWAMKNPEAGLLEPDDLPFDEMLRMTCPYLGQVVGVYSDWTPLDGRSTLFEEDLDRSDPWQFKNFRVT
;
A
#
# COMPACT_ATOMS: atom_id res chain seq x y z
N VAL A 1 14.12 -2.28 -1.14
CA VAL A 1 12.72 -2.10 -1.61
C VAL A 1 11.84 -1.89 -0.39
N ILE A 2 10.83 -1.02 -0.50
CA ILE A 2 9.83 -0.79 0.54
C ILE A 2 8.46 -0.99 -0.10
N HIS A 3 7.66 -1.91 0.42
CA HIS A 3 6.23 -1.92 0.09
C HIS A 3 5.46 -1.24 1.21
N ILE A 4 4.45 -0.45 0.87
CA ILE A 4 3.31 -0.28 1.76
C ILE A 4 2.53 -1.59 1.62
N ALA A 5 2.63 -2.46 2.62
CA ALA A 5 2.11 -3.82 2.54
C ALA A 5 0.87 -3.91 3.44
N GLU A 6 -0.30 -3.85 2.80
CA GLU A 6 -1.59 -3.85 3.47
C GLU A 6 -2.41 -5.09 3.11
N ARG A 7 -3.01 -5.69 4.13
CA ARG A 7 -4.04 -6.72 3.98
C ARG A 7 -5.24 -6.39 4.85
N ASP A 8 -6.33 -6.00 4.19
CA ASP A 8 -7.64 -5.88 4.81
C ASP A 8 -8.38 -7.23 4.75
N THR A 9 -8.91 -7.65 5.90
CA THR A 9 -9.67 -8.90 6.09
C THR A 9 -11.06 -8.63 6.69
N GLN A 10 -11.49 -7.36 6.75
CA GLN A 10 -12.82 -7.01 7.24
C GLN A 10 -13.89 -7.62 6.34
N VAL A 11 -14.89 -8.24 6.98
CA VAL A 11 -15.98 -8.94 6.29
C VAL A 11 -17.30 -8.25 6.62
N GLY A 12 -18.06 -7.89 5.59
CA GLY A 12 -19.42 -7.37 5.73
C GLY A 12 -20.44 -8.48 6.06
N ARG A 13 -21.54 -8.12 6.72
CA ARG A 13 -22.66 -9.01 7.01
C ARG A 13 -23.31 -9.56 5.74
N GLU A 14 -23.45 -8.69 4.74
CA GLU A 14 -24.03 -9.00 3.44
C GLU A 14 -22.94 -9.01 2.38
N ARG A 15 -22.89 -10.10 1.60
CA ARG A 15 -21.97 -10.22 0.47
C ARG A 15 -22.24 -9.13 -0.57
N LYS A 16 -21.19 -8.73 -1.29
CA LYS A 16 -21.29 -7.88 -2.47
C LYS A 16 -22.36 -8.36 -3.46
N ALA A 17 -23.22 -7.44 -3.93
CA ALA A 17 -24.15 -7.69 -5.03
C ALA A 17 -23.53 -7.42 -6.43
N PRO A 18 -24.01 -8.06 -7.51
CA PRO A 18 -23.66 -7.66 -8.87
C PRO A 18 -24.05 -6.20 -9.16
N GLY A 19 -23.18 -5.46 -9.84
CA GLY A 19 -23.39 -4.04 -10.14
C GLY A 19 -23.23 -3.10 -8.94
N GLU A 20 -22.63 -3.57 -7.85
CA GLU A 20 -22.29 -2.79 -6.64
C GLU A 20 -20.77 -2.86 -6.39
N PHE A 21 -20.14 -1.71 -6.13
CA PHE A 21 -18.77 -1.65 -5.61
C PHE A 21 -18.80 -1.57 -4.08
N VAL A 22 -18.10 -2.47 -3.41
CA VAL A 22 -18.07 -2.55 -1.94
C VAL A 22 -16.63 -2.37 -1.46
N ASN A 23 -16.43 -1.53 -0.45
CA ASN A 23 -15.10 -1.27 0.12
C ASN A 23 -15.20 -0.87 1.60
N THR A 24 -14.09 -0.85 2.34
CA THR A 24 -14.02 -0.42 3.76
C THR A 24 -13.77 1.08 3.92
N TRP A 25 -13.49 1.76 2.81
CA TRP A 25 -13.33 3.21 2.69
C TRP A 25 -13.91 3.70 1.35
N SER A 26 -13.70 4.98 1.01
CA SER A 26 -14.28 5.64 -0.16
C SER A 26 -14.17 4.80 -1.45
N CYS A 27 -15.32 4.37 -1.99
CA CYS A 27 -15.33 3.64 -3.26
C CYS A 27 -14.94 4.56 -4.43
N ASP A 28 -15.42 5.81 -4.44
CA ASP A 28 -15.05 6.81 -5.45
C ASP A 28 -13.54 7.10 -5.45
N GLY A 29 -12.96 7.29 -4.26
CA GLY A 29 -11.51 7.50 -4.10
C GLY A 29 -10.71 6.32 -4.63
N PHE A 30 -11.07 5.11 -4.16
CA PHE A 30 -10.38 3.90 -4.55
C PHE A 30 -10.47 3.59 -6.05
N VAL A 31 -11.63 3.84 -6.68
CA VAL A 31 -11.79 3.67 -8.13
C VAL A 31 -11.03 4.74 -8.90
N SER A 32 -11.02 5.99 -8.43
CA SER A 32 -10.25 7.07 -9.04
C SER A 32 -8.75 6.73 -9.06
N GLU A 33 -8.19 6.40 -7.91
CA GLU A 33 -6.77 6.02 -7.76
C GLU A 33 -6.46 4.71 -8.51
N GLY A 34 -7.35 3.72 -8.44
CA GLY A 34 -7.17 2.44 -9.10
C GLY A 34 -7.16 2.52 -10.63
N ARG A 35 -7.81 3.53 -11.22
CA ARG A 35 -7.81 3.81 -12.67
C ARG A 35 -6.59 4.60 -13.12
N GLN A 36 -5.93 5.32 -12.20
CA GLN A 36 -4.69 6.03 -12.52
C GLN A 36 -3.59 5.02 -12.87
N PRO A 37 -2.54 5.45 -13.59
CA PRO A 37 -1.37 4.62 -13.86
C PRO A 37 -0.82 4.00 -12.58
N ALA A 38 -0.40 2.73 -12.65
CA ALA A 38 0.41 2.13 -11.58
C ALA A 38 1.69 2.97 -11.41
N GLU A 39 1.96 3.45 -10.20
CA GLU A 39 3.06 4.38 -9.92
C GLU A 39 3.91 3.89 -8.74
N LEU A 40 5.22 4.03 -8.87
CA LEU A 40 6.18 3.54 -7.91
C LEU A 40 7.45 4.39 -7.89
N GLY A 41 7.95 4.68 -6.69
CA GLY A 41 9.31 5.13 -6.48
C GLY A 41 10.29 4.12 -7.09
N TRP A 42 11.28 4.60 -7.85
CA TRP A 42 12.16 3.75 -8.65
C TRP A 42 13.56 3.68 -8.07
N GLY A 43 13.90 2.54 -7.48
CA GLY A 43 15.16 2.35 -6.76
C GLY A 43 16.38 2.32 -7.66
N SER A 44 17.52 2.76 -7.12
CA SER A 44 18.80 2.73 -7.84
C SER A 44 19.34 1.32 -8.05
N HIS A 45 18.81 0.31 -7.35
CA HIS A 45 19.19 -1.09 -7.50
C HIS A 45 18.47 -1.81 -8.65
N GLU A 46 17.39 -1.23 -9.20
CA GLU A 46 16.58 -1.85 -10.25
C GLU A 46 17.33 -1.90 -11.58
N ARG A 47 17.50 -3.11 -12.14
CA ARG A 47 18.21 -3.37 -13.40
C ARG A 47 17.29 -3.61 -14.58
N HIS A 48 16.00 -3.85 -14.31
CA HIS A 48 15.01 -4.26 -15.32
C HIS A 48 13.94 -3.20 -15.45
N PHE A 49 14.14 -2.26 -16.38
CA PHE A 49 13.11 -1.25 -16.66
C PHE A 49 11.91 -1.90 -17.37
N PRO A 50 10.67 -1.73 -16.87
CA PRO A 50 9.51 -2.38 -17.47
C PRO A 50 9.23 -1.88 -18.91
N PRO A 51 8.84 -2.75 -19.86
CA PRO A 51 8.57 -2.33 -21.25
C PRO A 51 7.49 -1.26 -21.39
N ASP A 52 6.50 -1.28 -20.51
CA ASP A 52 5.41 -0.30 -20.42
C ASP A 52 5.64 0.79 -19.37
N GLY A 53 6.83 0.84 -18.77
CA GLY A 53 7.23 1.88 -17.82
C GLY A 53 7.57 3.20 -18.50
N ARG A 54 7.38 4.31 -17.80
CA ARG A 54 7.68 5.68 -18.23
C ARG A 54 8.23 6.49 -17.06
N ARG A 55 9.09 7.46 -17.36
CA ARG A 55 9.65 8.41 -16.38
C ARG A 55 8.95 9.75 -16.51
N GLN A 56 8.86 10.50 -15.42
CA GLN A 56 8.50 11.91 -15.46
C GLN A 56 9.70 12.71 -16.03
N GLU A 57 9.41 13.77 -16.77
CA GLU A 57 10.43 14.68 -17.32
C GLU A 57 10.85 15.78 -16.33
N HIS A 58 9.98 16.06 -15.35
CA HIS A 58 10.12 17.14 -14.37
C HIS A 58 9.68 16.65 -12.98
N GLY A 59 9.97 17.43 -11.93
CA GLY A 59 9.61 17.11 -10.55
C GLY A 59 10.74 16.41 -9.79
N SER A 60 10.39 15.59 -8.79
CA SER A 60 11.38 14.87 -7.95
C SER A 60 12.23 13.86 -8.73
N LEU A 61 11.72 13.38 -9.88
CA LEU A 61 12.30 12.29 -10.67
C LEU A 61 12.49 10.99 -9.86
N ALA A 62 11.76 10.85 -8.75
CA ALA A 62 11.88 9.74 -7.81
C ALA A 62 11.13 8.49 -8.25
N ALA A 63 10.19 8.62 -9.19
CA ALA A 63 9.25 7.56 -9.55
C ALA A 63 9.30 7.17 -11.03
N ILE A 64 8.55 6.12 -11.35
CA ILE A 64 8.10 5.76 -12.70
C ILE A 64 6.60 5.48 -12.63
N TYR A 65 5.94 5.47 -13.79
CA TYR A 65 4.59 4.93 -13.91
C TYR A 65 4.52 3.88 -15.02
N LEU A 66 3.53 2.99 -14.96
CA LEU A 66 3.25 2.01 -16.00
C LEU A 66 2.05 2.45 -16.83
N ASN A 67 2.06 2.21 -18.14
CA ASN A 67 0.91 2.49 -19.03
C ASN A 67 -0.23 1.48 -18.85
N ARG A 68 -0.73 1.34 -17.62
CA ARG A 68 -1.87 0.51 -17.22
C ARG A 68 -2.40 0.96 -15.86
N PRO A 69 -3.69 0.73 -15.57
CA PRO A 69 -4.27 1.06 -14.27
C PRO A 69 -3.57 0.35 -13.11
N GLY A 70 -3.46 1.03 -11.97
CA GLY A 70 -2.93 0.45 -10.73
C GLY A 70 -3.71 -0.77 -10.28
N ALA A 71 -5.05 -0.70 -10.33
CA ALA A 71 -5.94 -1.80 -9.98
C ALA A 71 -5.88 -2.98 -10.97
N ALA A 72 -5.25 -2.80 -12.14
CA ALA A 72 -4.96 -3.88 -13.09
C ALA A 72 -3.60 -4.55 -12.83
N THR A 73 -2.77 -3.94 -11.98
CA THR A 73 -1.36 -4.30 -11.81
C THR A 73 -1.20 -5.01 -10.49
N ARG A 74 -0.86 -6.30 -10.55
CA ARG A 74 -0.61 -7.11 -9.35
C ARG A 74 0.88 -7.20 -9.07
N VAL A 75 1.23 -7.18 -7.80
CA VAL A 75 2.57 -7.36 -7.26
C VAL A 75 2.56 -8.41 -6.17
N ARG A 76 3.63 -9.19 -6.07
CA ARG A 76 3.87 -10.12 -4.96
C ARG A 76 4.32 -9.33 -3.74
N THR A 77 3.75 -9.61 -2.59
CA THR A 77 4.12 -8.97 -1.32
C THR A 77 3.91 -9.94 -0.17
N TRP A 78 4.14 -9.47 1.05
CA TRP A 78 4.00 -10.27 2.26
C TRP A 78 3.51 -9.39 3.43
N THR A 79 2.61 -9.94 4.25
CA THR A 79 2.27 -9.36 5.56
C THR A 79 2.34 -10.45 6.64
N PRO A 80 2.54 -10.09 7.93
CA PRO A 80 2.74 -11.08 8.99
C PRO A 80 1.64 -12.12 9.14
N LEU A 81 0.37 -11.71 9.03
CA LEU A 81 -0.76 -12.62 9.25
C LEU A 81 -1.20 -13.35 7.97
N ALA A 82 -0.99 -12.75 6.80
CA ALA A 82 -1.36 -13.37 5.54
C ALA A 82 -0.26 -14.25 4.94
N GLY A 83 1.01 -14.01 5.32
CA GLY A 83 2.15 -14.58 4.62
C GLY A 83 2.29 -13.99 3.21
N PRO A 84 2.73 -14.77 2.21
CA PRO A 84 2.82 -14.32 0.82
C PRO A 84 1.42 -14.06 0.22
N LEU A 85 1.26 -12.93 -0.47
CA LEU A 85 0.02 -12.57 -1.17
C LEU A 85 0.27 -11.75 -2.45
N HIS A 86 -0.77 -11.57 -3.24
CA HIS A 86 -0.78 -10.58 -4.33
C HIS A 86 -1.51 -9.32 -3.87
N GLY A 87 -0.85 -8.17 -3.96
CA GLY A 87 -1.46 -6.86 -3.81
C GLY A 87 -1.63 -6.17 -5.16
N PHE A 88 -2.50 -5.17 -5.21
CA PHE A 88 -2.61 -4.23 -6.33
C PHE A 88 -1.60 -3.09 -6.16
N LEU A 89 -0.96 -2.69 -7.25
CA LEU A 89 -0.03 -1.57 -7.32
C LEU A 89 -0.82 -0.28 -7.61
N ILE A 90 -1.66 0.13 -6.66
CA ILE A 90 -2.40 1.39 -6.74
C ILE A 90 -1.42 2.54 -6.53
N THR A 91 -1.55 3.63 -7.30
CA THR A 91 -0.73 4.82 -7.07
C THR A 91 -1.05 5.41 -5.70
N HIS A 92 -0.04 5.96 -5.04
CA HIS A 92 -0.18 6.60 -3.75
C HIS A 92 0.97 7.60 -3.54
N GLY A 93 0.68 8.75 -2.93
CA GLY A 93 1.64 9.86 -2.81
C GLY A 93 2.94 9.45 -2.12
N GLU A 94 2.85 8.62 -1.08
CA GLU A 94 4.00 8.12 -0.32
C GLU A 94 4.91 7.19 -1.12
N SER A 95 4.41 6.59 -2.21
CA SER A 95 5.26 5.84 -3.14
C SER A 95 6.32 6.75 -3.79
N VAL A 96 5.98 8.04 -3.97
CA VAL A 96 6.89 9.06 -4.51
C VAL A 96 7.64 9.77 -3.38
N SER A 97 6.93 10.25 -2.34
CA SER A 97 7.54 11.08 -1.29
C SER A 97 8.59 10.31 -0.48
N ILE A 98 8.32 9.06 -0.07
CA ILE A 98 9.31 8.23 0.67
C ILE A 98 10.54 7.95 -0.19
N ALA A 99 10.35 7.65 -1.49
CA ALA A 99 11.46 7.39 -2.39
C ALA A 99 12.31 8.65 -2.60
N ASP A 100 11.69 9.81 -2.72
CA ASP A 100 12.38 11.09 -2.84
C ASP A 100 13.12 11.45 -1.53
N HIS A 101 12.44 11.36 -0.39
CA HIS A 101 12.97 11.67 0.94
C HIS A 101 14.19 10.82 1.29
N LEU A 102 14.19 9.54 0.90
CA LEU A 102 15.30 8.61 1.13
C LEU A 102 16.36 8.61 0.01
N THR A 103 16.30 9.56 -0.93
CA THR A 103 17.31 9.69 -1.99
C THR A 103 18.62 10.27 -1.44
N VAL A 104 19.74 9.63 -1.76
CA VAL A 104 21.09 10.13 -1.51
C VAL A 104 21.77 10.43 -2.84
N GLY A 105 22.39 11.61 -2.93
CA GLY A 105 23.11 12.07 -4.13
C GLY A 105 22.23 12.88 -5.08
N ASP A 106 22.58 12.85 -6.37
CA ASP A 106 21.86 13.60 -7.41
C ASP A 106 20.47 13.01 -7.69
N ARG A 107 19.45 13.84 -7.85
CA ARG A 107 18.06 13.36 -8.03
C ARG A 107 17.83 12.65 -9.37
N ALA A 108 18.52 13.06 -10.44
CA ALA A 108 18.38 12.44 -11.76
C ALA A 108 19.18 11.13 -11.84
N ARG A 109 20.29 11.03 -11.10
CA ARG A 109 21.12 9.84 -10.99
C ARG A 109 21.57 9.61 -9.54
N PRO A 110 20.69 9.03 -8.70
CA PRO A 110 20.97 8.90 -7.27
C PRO A 110 22.01 7.80 -7.01
N ASP A 111 22.85 8.03 -6.00
CA ASP A 111 23.76 7.01 -5.47
C ASP A 111 22.95 5.92 -4.75
N TYR A 112 21.90 6.34 -4.04
CA TYR A 112 20.94 5.45 -3.40
C TYR A 112 19.53 6.02 -3.49
N ARG A 113 18.58 5.16 -3.85
CA ARG A 113 17.14 5.39 -3.73
C ARG A 113 16.44 4.04 -3.57
N PRO A 114 15.47 3.87 -2.66
CA PRO A 114 14.68 2.65 -2.60
C PRO A 114 13.58 2.63 -3.68
N THR A 115 13.26 1.45 -4.20
CA THR A 115 11.95 1.23 -4.85
C THR A 115 10.88 1.28 -3.76
N VAL A 116 9.83 2.07 -3.97
CA VAL A 116 8.72 2.22 -3.03
C VAL A 116 7.40 2.14 -3.77
N HIS A 117 6.48 1.27 -3.34
CA HIS A 117 5.12 1.28 -3.88
C HIS A 117 4.10 0.64 -2.96
N TYR A 118 2.84 0.93 -3.23
CA TYR A 118 1.74 0.22 -2.59
C TYR A 118 1.64 -1.23 -3.10
N ALA A 119 1.41 -2.16 -2.20
CA ALA A 119 1.04 -3.54 -2.49
C ALA A 119 -0.22 -3.88 -1.69
N TYR A 120 -1.36 -3.38 -2.18
CA TYR A 120 -2.62 -3.38 -1.45
C TYR A 120 -3.47 -4.61 -1.73
N HIS A 121 -3.77 -5.42 -0.72
CA HIS A 121 -4.85 -6.39 -0.81
C HIS A 121 -6.05 -5.90 0.00
N PRO A 122 -7.06 -5.30 -0.65
CA PRO A 122 -8.24 -4.80 0.04
C PRO A 122 -9.10 -5.95 0.55
N CYS A 123 -10.20 -5.62 1.24
CA CYS A 123 -11.15 -6.62 1.71
C CYS A 123 -11.69 -7.47 0.54
N ASP A 124 -12.14 -8.70 0.83
CA ASP A 124 -12.52 -9.66 -0.20
C ASP A 124 -13.64 -9.12 -1.13
N ASP A 125 -14.60 -8.37 -0.58
CA ASP A 125 -15.66 -7.72 -1.37
C ASP A 125 -15.11 -6.62 -2.30
N ALA A 126 -14.05 -5.90 -1.91
CA ALA A 126 -13.37 -4.94 -2.77
C ALA A 126 -12.54 -5.63 -3.86
N VAL A 127 -11.92 -6.77 -3.58
CA VAL A 127 -11.28 -7.60 -4.61
C VAL A 127 -12.29 -8.03 -5.68
N LEU A 128 -13.48 -8.49 -5.27
CA LEU A 128 -14.58 -8.82 -6.20
C LEU A 128 -15.08 -7.58 -6.95
N SER A 129 -15.08 -6.41 -6.32
CA SER A 129 -15.49 -5.14 -6.92
C SER A 129 -14.52 -4.67 -7.99
N ILE A 130 -13.21 -4.80 -7.77
CA ILE A 130 -12.17 -4.53 -8.79
C ILE A 130 -12.29 -5.52 -9.95
N HIS A 131 -12.52 -6.81 -9.66
CA HIS A 131 -12.68 -7.81 -10.71
C HIS A 131 -13.85 -7.48 -11.65
N GLU A 132 -15.00 -7.09 -11.09
CA GLU A 132 -16.14 -6.63 -11.87
C GLU A 132 -15.86 -5.32 -12.62
N LEU A 133 -15.21 -4.34 -11.97
CA LEU A 133 -14.84 -3.05 -12.58
C LEU A 133 -13.96 -3.27 -13.82
N ALA A 134 -12.93 -4.13 -13.70
CA ALA A 134 -12.05 -4.48 -14.81
C ALA A 134 -12.81 -5.21 -15.93
N GLY A 135 -13.71 -6.15 -15.59
CA GLY A 135 -14.57 -6.84 -16.54
C GLY A 135 -15.55 -5.91 -17.28
N ARG A 136 -15.85 -4.75 -16.70
CA ARG A 136 -16.67 -3.68 -17.29
C ARG A 136 -15.82 -2.62 -18.02
N ASN A 137 -14.58 -2.93 -18.39
CA ASN A 137 -13.66 -1.99 -19.04
C ASN A 137 -13.44 -0.71 -18.23
N TRP A 138 -13.34 -0.85 -16.90
CA TRP A 138 -13.16 0.25 -15.97
C TRP A 138 -14.37 1.18 -15.87
N GLU A 139 -15.57 0.78 -16.32
CA GLU A 139 -16.81 1.53 -16.06
C GLU A 139 -17.33 1.26 -14.65
N PHE A 140 -17.58 2.33 -13.88
CA PHE A 140 -17.95 2.20 -12.47
C PHE A 140 -19.30 1.51 -12.32
N GLN A 141 -19.44 0.74 -11.25
CA GLN A 141 -20.71 0.15 -10.82
C GLN A 141 -21.77 1.24 -10.55
N GLU A 142 -23.04 0.90 -10.76
CA GLU A 142 -24.15 1.83 -10.57
C GLU A 142 -24.43 2.11 -9.09
N ARG A 143 -24.01 1.21 -8.22
CA ARG A 143 -24.17 1.30 -6.77
C ARG A 143 -22.81 1.17 -6.09
N GLN A 144 -22.71 1.78 -4.92
CA GLN A 144 -21.56 1.64 -4.03
C GLN A 144 -22.02 1.45 -2.60
N ARG A 145 -21.22 0.74 -1.79
CA ARG A 145 -21.44 0.57 -0.36
C ARG A 145 -20.11 0.58 0.38
N ILE A 146 -20.00 1.48 1.34
CA ILE A 146 -18.88 1.52 2.27
C ILE A 146 -19.26 0.66 3.48
N LEU A 147 -18.46 -0.36 3.76
CA LEU A 147 -18.61 -1.22 4.92
C LEU A 147 -18.24 -0.44 6.19
N LYS A 148 -19.13 -0.45 7.18
CA LYS A 148 -18.94 0.25 8.46
C LYS A 148 -19.55 -0.55 9.61
N ASP A 149 -20.79 -0.24 9.98
CA ASP A 149 -21.49 -0.89 11.09
C ASP A 149 -21.88 -2.34 10.75
N ASP A 150 -21.94 -2.66 9.46
CA ASP A 150 -22.20 -3.98 8.92
C ASP A 150 -20.97 -4.90 8.88
N ILE A 151 -19.77 -4.42 9.25
CA ILE A 151 -18.59 -5.28 9.41
C ILE A 151 -18.79 -6.23 10.60
N VAL A 152 -18.65 -7.53 10.38
CA VAL A 152 -18.90 -8.58 11.39
C VAL A 152 -17.63 -9.17 11.99
N SER A 153 -16.50 -9.09 11.30
CA SER A 153 -15.20 -9.58 11.77
C SER A 153 -14.08 -9.03 10.89
N GLY A 154 -12.84 -9.30 11.30
CA GLY A 154 -11.64 -9.01 10.52
C GLY A 154 -10.80 -7.87 11.09
N ARG A 155 -9.77 -7.51 10.35
CA ARG A 155 -8.78 -6.51 10.71
C ARG A 155 -8.25 -5.82 9.47
N ASP A 156 -7.61 -4.69 9.69
CA ASP A 156 -6.80 -4.02 8.70
C ASP A 156 -5.32 -4.09 9.14
N GLU A 157 -4.55 -4.93 8.45
CA GLU A 157 -3.11 -5.09 8.67
C GLU A 157 -2.35 -4.18 7.71
N LEU A 158 -2.02 -2.97 8.17
CA LEU A 158 -1.34 -1.94 7.40
C LEU A 158 0.05 -1.65 7.99
N GLY A 159 1.08 -1.79 7.16
CA GLY A 159 2.45 -1.49 7.55
C GLY A 159 3.39 -1.31 6.36
N VAL A 160 4.67 -1.16 6.68
CA VAL A 160 5.76 -1.05 5.70
C VAL A 160 6.61 -2.31 5.72
N LEU A 161 6.87 -2.87 4.54
CA LEU A 161 7.73 -4.03 4.35
C LEU A 161 9.06 -3.60 3.75
N LEU A 162 10.12 -3.57 4.56
CA LEU A 162 11.48 -3.26 4.15
C LEU A 162 12.19 -4.55 3.72
N MET A 163 12.79 -4.54 2.54
CA MET A 163 13.42 -5.73 1.93
C MET A 163 14.77 -5.38 1.31
N GLY A 164 15.68 -6.36 1.31
CA GLY A 164 17.02 -6.24 0.71
C GLY A 164 18.17 -6.07 1.70
N HIS A 165 17.87 -5.94 3.00
CA HIS A 165 18.88 -5.92 4.04
C HIS A 165 19.33 -7.33 4.44
N ALA A 166 20.44 -7.45 5.19
CA ALA A 166 21.04 -8.72 5.59
C ALA A 166 20.12 -9.67 6.39
N ARG A 167 19.03 -9.15 6.98
CA ARG A 167 18.03 -9.92 7.73
C ARG A 167 16.79 -10.30 6.90
N GLY A 168 16.91 -10.35 5.57
CA GLY A 168 15.79 -10.70 4.68
C GLY A 168 14.78 -9.56 4.53
N ALA A 169 13.56 -9.78 4.99
CA ALA A 169 12.47 -8.80 5.01
C ALA A 169 12.05 -8.45 6.46
N TYR A 170 11.60 -7.22 6.66
CA TYR A 170 11.08 -6.73 7.92
C TYR A 170 9.81 -5.92 7.69
N TRP A 171 8.70 -6.40 8.23
CA TRP A 171 7.42 -5.68 8.24
C TRP A 171 7.24 -4.95 9.57
N TYR A 172 6.82 -3.69 9.53
CA TYR A 172 6.45 -2.93 10.72
C TYR A 172 5.13 -2.18 10.49
N GLY A 173 4.15 -2.36 11.39
CA GLY A 173 2.83 -1.77 11.20
C GLY A 173 1.79 -2.20 12.22
N SER A 174 0.56 -1.78 11.95
CA SER A 174 -0.63 -1.99 12.78
C SER A 174 -1.40 -3.24 12.36
N GLN A 175 -1.97 -3.96 13.33
CA GLN A 175 -2.83 -5.13 13.13
C GLN A 175 -4.22 -4.92 13.76
N LEU A 176 -4.79 -3.72 13.59
CA LEU A 176 -6.02 -3.29 14.25
C LEU A 176 -7.23 -4.11 13.82
N SER A 177 -7.88 -4.78 14.77
CA SER A 177 -9.13 -5.50 14.53
C SER A 177 -10.35 -4.57 14.58
N ILE A 178 -11.46 -4.98 13.94
CA ILE A 178 -12.73 -4.24 14.01
C ILE A 178 -13.26 -4.10 15.45
N ASP A 179 -13.09 -5.14 16.28
CA ASP A 179 -13.57 -5.13 17.67
C ASP A 179 -12.78 -4.15 18.54
N GLU A 180 -11.45 -4.11 18.36
CA GLU A 180 -10.59 -3.12 19.02
C GLU A 180 -10.90 -1.70 18.53
N ALA A 181 -11.04 -1.50 17.21
CA ALA A 181 -11.35 -0.19 16.64
C ALA A 181 -12.63 0.41 17.23
N ARG A 182 -13.71 -0.39 17.30
CA ARG A 182 -14.99 0.01 17.90
C ARG A 182 -14.91 0.27 19.40
N THR A 183 -14.04 -0.46 20.11
CA THR A 183 -13.79 -0.25 21.55
C THR A 183 -13.03 1.04 21.80
N LEU A 184 -12.05 1.36 20.96
CA LEU A 184 -11.18 2.54 21.10
C LEU A 184 -11.88 3.83 20.66
N CYS A 185 -12.58 3.79 19.53
CA CYS A 185 -13.28 4.94 18.98
C CYS A 185 -14.57 4.49 18.28
N PRO A 186 -15.74 4.65 18.92
CA PRO A 186 -17.03 4.34 18.30
C PRO A 186 -17.19 5.03 16.93
N GLU A 187 -18.02 4.46 16.07
CA GLU A 187 -18.25 4.92 14.69
C GLU A 187 -17.08 4.69 13.70
N ASN A 188 -16.01 4.02 14.11
CA ASN A 188 -14.91 3.67 13.21
C ASN A 188 -14.85 2.17 12.87
N SER A 189 -14.43 1.89 11.64
CA SER A 189 -13.86 0.59 11.23
C SER A 189 -12.37 0.55 11.55
N ALA A 190 -11.71 -0.60 11.32
CA ALA A 190 -10.25 -0.67 11.49
C ALA A 190 -9.54 0.30 10.51
N THR A 191 -9.93 0.26 9.24
CA THR A 191 -9.42 1.15 8.19
C THR A 191 -9.65 2.63 8.54
N SER A 192 -10.87 3.00 8.94
CA SER A 192 -11.16 4.41 9.21
C SER A 192 -10.43 4.94 10.45
N LEU A 193 -10.22 4.12 11.48
CA LEU A 193 -9.47 4.54 12.66
C LEU A 193 -7.99 4.73 12.35
N GLN A 194 -7.39 3.86 11.53
CA GLN A 194 -6.01 4.00 11.07
C GLN A 194 -5.78 5.25 10.20
N VAL A 195 -6.83 5.81 9.59
CA VAL A 195 -6.75 7.11 8.88
C VAL A 195 -7.01 8.29 9.80
N THR A 196 -8.06 8.22 10.62
CA THR A 196 -8.49 9.37 11.45
C THR A 196 -7.53 9.66 12.59
N ALA A 197 -6.85 8.65 13.16
CA ALA A 197 -5.87 8.86 14.22
C ALA A 197 -4.63 9.66 13.76
N PRO A 198 -3.97 9.33 12.62
CA PRO A 198 -2.93 10.18 12.04
C PRO A 198 -3.40 11.59 11.66
N VAL A 199 -4.62 11.74 11.15
CA VAL A 199 -5.19 13.08 10.87
C VAL A 199 -5.30 13.90 12.15
N MET A 200 -5.82 13.32 13.23
CA MET A 200 -5.87 13.97 14.55
C MET A 200 -4.47 14.37 15.03
N ALA A 201 -3.50 13.47 14.94
CA ALA A 201 -2.10 13.73 15.32
C ALA A 201 -1.50 14.90 14.50
N GLY A 202 -1.72 14.92 13.19
CA GLY A 202 -1.27 15.98 12.30
C GLY A 202 -1.90 17.34 12.62
N VAL A 203 -3.21 17.38 12.91
CA VAL A 203 -3.90 18.62 13.33
C VAL A 203 -3.34 19.13 14.65
N ILE A 204 -3.16 18.26 15.65
CA ILE A 204 -2.57 18.64 16.95
C ILE A 204 -1.16 19.21 16.74
N TRP A 205 -0.35 18.59 15.90
CA TRP A 205 1.00 19.06 15.61
C TRP A 205 1.00 20.40 14.89
N ALA A 206 0.15 20.57 13.87
CA ALA A 206 0.01 21.83 13.14
C ALA A 206 -0.43 22.99 14.04
N MET A 207 -1.33 22.74 15.00
CA MET A 207 -1.73 23.76 15.98
C MET A 207 -0.58 24.19 16.89
N LYS A 208 0.35 23.30 17.21
CA LYS A 208 1.56 23.61 18.00
C LYS A 208 2.65 24.26 17.16
N ASN A 209 2.66 24.04 15.85
CA ASN A 209 3.69 24.50 14.92
C ASN A 209 3.09 25.25 13.72
N PRO A 210 2.34 26.35 13.94
CA PRO A 210 1.55 27.00 12.88
C PRO A 210 2.39 27.69 11.79
N GLU A 211 3.67 27.94 12.05
CA GLU A 211 4.59 28.62 11.13
C GLU A 211 5.53 27.66 10.38
N ALA A 212 5.29 26.34 10.45
CA ALA A 212 6.17 25.32 9.88
C ALA A 212 6.12 25.22 8.34
N GLY A 213 5.22 25.95 7.68
CA GLY A 213 5.08 25.96 6.22
C GLY A 213 4.36 24.73 5.68
N LEU A 214 4.63 24.39 4.41
CA LEU A 214 4.11 23.19 3.76
C LEU A 214 5.06 22.03 4.03
N LEU A 215 4.54 20.98 4.66
CA LEU A 215 5.27 19.77 5.01
C LEU A 215 4.51 18.55 4.50
N GLU A 216 5.25 17.50 4.17
CA GLU A 216 4.72 16.16 3.94
C GLU A 216 4.86 15.32 5.23
N PRO A 217 4.16 14.17 5.35
CA PRO A 217 4.32 13.28 6.50
C PRO A 217 5.77 12.86 6.78
N ASP A 218 6.59 12.75 5.72
CA ASP A 218 8.01 12.43 5.78
C ASP A 218 8.84 13.50 6.52
N ASP A 219 8.35 14.74 6.61
CA ASP A 219 9.03 15.85 7.30
C ASP A 219 8.62 15.99 8.78
N LEU A 220 7.57 15.29 9.21
CA LEU A 220 7.04 15.39 10.57
C LEU A 220 7.86 14.55 11.56
N PRO A 221 7.95 14.94 12.84
CA PRO A 221 8.63 14.16 13.87
C PRO A 221 7.88 12.85 14.13
N PHE A 222 8.34 11.77 13.49
CA PHE A 222 7.66 10.47 13.49
C PHE A 222 7.44 9.92 14.91
N ASP A 223 8.33 10.19 15.87
CA ASP A 223 8.21 9.72 17.24
C ASP A 223 7.07 10.40 18.01
N GLU A 224 6.85 11.71 17.78
CA GLU A 224 5.70 12.43 18.32
C GLU A 224 4.41 11.97 17.64
N MET A 225 4.43 11.77 16.31
CA MET A 225 3.27 11.30 15.57
C MET A 225 2.83 9.93 16.06
N LEU A 226 3.75 8.96 16.13
CA LEU A 226 3.48 7.62 16.64
C LEU A 226 3.02 7.63 18.09
N ARG A 227 3.58 8.49 18.95
CA ARG A 227 3.13 8.62 20.35
C ARG A 227 1.65 9.02 20.45
N MET A 228 1.17 9.87 19.52
CA MET A 228 -0.24 10.29 19.47
C MET A 228 -1.15 9.26 18.80
N THR A 229 -0.65 8.51 17.82
CA THR A 229 -1.48 7.57 17.04
C THR A 229 -1.52 6.17 17.60
N CYS A 230 -0.41 5.63 18.14
CA CYS A 230 -0.31 4.25 18.63
C CYS A 230 -1.46 3.80 19.57
N PRO A 231 -2.02 4.64 20.46
CA PRO A 231 -3.19 4.27 21.26
C PRO A 231 -4.42 3.84 20.45
N TYR A 232 -4.50 4.20 19.16
CA TYR A 232 -5.61 3.93 18.25
C TYR A 232 -5.28 2.85 17.20
N LEU A 233 -4.06 2.31 17.18
CA LEU A 233 -3.58 1.42 16.12
C LEU A 233 -3.57 -0.07 16.52
N GLY A 234 -4.23 -0.43 17.63
CA GLY A 234 -4.21 -1.80 18.15
C GLY A 234 -2.78 -2.25 18.41
N GLN A 235 -2.45 -3.50 18.05
CA GLN A 235 -1.09 -3.99 18.14
C GLN A 235 -0.23 -3.42 16.99
N VAL A 236 0.86 -2.73 17.35
CA VAL A 236 1.90 -2.31 16.41
C VAL A 236 3.11 -3.22 16.58
N VAL A 237 3.50 -3.95 15.53
CA VAL A 237 4.51 -5.02 15.60
C VAL A 237 5.59 -4.87 14.55
N GLY A 238 6.78 -5.41 14.87
CA GLY A 238 7.86 -5.64 13.93
C GLY A 238 8.11 -7.13 13.73
N VAL A 239 8.07 -7.61 12.50
CA VAL A 239 8.17 -9.04 12.18
C VAL A 239 9.20 -9.24 11.06
N TYR A 240 10.19 -10.08 11.33
CA TYR A 240 11.15 -10.54 10.32
C TYR A 240 10.61 -11.73 9.55
N SER A 241 11.01 -11.84 8.28
CA SER A 241 10.69 -12.97 7.42
C SER A 241 11.85 -13.26 6.47
N ASP A 242 12.06 -14.54 6.17
CA ASP A 242 12.97 -15.00 5.12
C ASP A 242 12.31 -15.05 3.74
N TRP A 243 11.02 -14.66 3.65
CA TRP A 243 10.26 -14.68 2.41
C TRP A 243 10.92 -13.84 1.30
N THR A 244 10.87 -14.34 0.07
CA THR A 244 11.22 -13.57 -1.13
C THR A 244 10.16 -13.75 -2.24
N PRO A 245 10.06 -12.83 -3.23
CA PRO A 245 9.17 -13.04 -4.38
C PRO A 245 9.62 -14.21 -5.29
N LEU A 246 10.76 -14.85 -5.02
CA LEU A 246 11.24 -16.04 -5.72
C LEU A 246 10.76 -17.36 -5.10
N ASP A 247 10.17 -17.32 -3.90
CA ASP A 247 9.76 -18.52 -3.19
C ASP A 247 8.65 -19.26 -3.94
N GLY A 248 8.83 -20.57 -4.16
CA GLY A 248 7.84 -21.43 -4.83
C GLY A 248 7.60 -21.11 -6.31
N ARG A 249 8.47 -20.33 -6.96
CA ARG A 249 8.32 -19.92 -8.36
C ARG A 249 8.71 -21.01 -9.37
N SER A 250 8.19 -20.86 -10.58
CA SER A 250 8.48 -21.67 -11.78
C SER A 250 8.16 -23.18 -11.65
N THR A 251 7.15 -23.53 -10.85
CA THR A 251 6.74 -24.92 -10.64
C THR A 251 5.90 -25.49 -11.78
N LEU A 252 5.00 -24.67 -12.35
CA LEU A 252 4.09 -25.09 -13.44
C LEU A 252 4.56 -24.63 -14.82
N PHE A 253 5.16 -23.45 -14.92
CA PHE A 253 5.62 -22.84 -16.17
C PHE A 253 6.94 -22.12 -15.95
N GLU A 254 7.69 -21.93 -17.03
CA GLU A 254 8.89 -21.08 -17.01
C GLU A 254 8.49 -19.62 -16.77
N GLU A 255 9.30 -18.90 -16.00
CA GLU A 255 9.09 -17.49 -15.69
C GLU A 255 10.38 -16.71 -15.94
N ASP A 256 10.24 -15.50 -16.48
CA ASP A 256 11.37 -14.58 -16.69
C ASP A 256 11.74 -13.87 -15.38
N LEU A 257 12.68 -14.45 -14.61
CA LEU A 257 13.07 -14.02 -13.27
C LEU A 257 14.53 -13.56 -13.20
N ASP A 258 14.82 -12.59 -12.34
CA ASP A 258 16.18 -12.32 -11.91
C ASP A 258 16.50 -13.13 -10.64
N ARG A 259 17.25 -14.22 -10.80
CA ARG A 259 17.68 -15.08 -9.67
C ARG A 259 18.89 -14.56 -8.92
N SER A 260 19.60 -13.56 -9.47
CA SER A 260 20.79 -12.98 -8.83
C SER A 260 20.44 -11.98 -7.74
N ASP A 261 19.24 -11.39 -7.82
CA ASP A 261 18.70 -10.51 -6.80
C ASP A 261 17.18 -10.73 -6.69
N PRO A 262 16.68 -11.34 -5.59
CA PRO A 262 15.26 -11.58 -5.43
C PRO A 262 14.45 -10.28 -5.43
N TRP A 263 15.03 -9.16 -5.05
CA TRP A 263 14.33 -7.90 -4.79
C TRP A 263 14.22 -6.96 -6.00
N GLN A 264 14.40 -7.50 -7.21
CA GLN A 264 14.13 -6.77 -8.45
C GLN A 264 12.62 -6.67 -8.69
N PHE A 265 12.13 -5.51 -9.13
CA PHE A 265 10.71 -5.29 -9.48
C PHE A 265 10.18 -6.32 -10.48
N LYS A 266 11.05 -6.80 -11.37
CA LYS A 266 10.78 -7.92 -12.29
C LYS A 266 10.24 -9.17 -11.60
N ASN A 267 10.74 -9.50 -10.40
CA ASN A 267 10.31 -10.68 -9.65
C ASN A 267 8.99 -10.41 -8.90
N PHE A 268 8.77 -9.18 -8.46
CA PHE A 268 7.56 -8.78 -7.74
C PHE A 268 6.34 -8.69 -8.65
N ARG A 269 6.49 -8.03 -9.81
CA ARG A 269 5.39 -7.84 -10.76
C ARG A 269 4.83 -9.17 -11.24
N VAL A 270 3.51 -9.30 -11.20
CA VAL A 270 2.79 -10.46 -11.75
C VAL A 270 2.50 -10.15 -13.21
N THR A 271 3.21 -10.83 -14.10
CA THR A 271 3.11 -10.71 -15.55
C THR A 271 2.47 -11.94 -16.16
#